data_AF-A0A3B9JCY8-F1
#
_entry.id   AF-A0A3B9JCY8-F1
#
_cell.length_a   1.000
_cell.length_b   1.000
_cell.length_c   1.000
_cell.angle_alpha   90.00
_cell.angle_beta   90.00
_cell.angle_gamma   90.00
#
_symmetry.space_group_name_H-M   'P 1'
#
loop_
_entity.id
_entity.type
_entity.pdbx_description
1 polymer ?
#
loop_
_entity_poly.entity_id
_entity_poly.type
_entity_poly.pdbx_seq_one_letter_code
_entity_poly.pdbx_strand_id
1 'polypeptide(L)'
;MENKFSPSPLKSKNLHARLVLVFSFLFVFCVLALSVFLFNVLHLISLNDQSRFVFEENRRIYQLEVMLKQYHLGLKNYSISSSSLAEMRLAALDRRIDETLLALQDQPPTGDLALIEAIASQKTALSVLAGQIIASVDEQDALDYEDQEWGEVERLSLQADQLFDLLYSDLETLRRAGLEQLQGLQDEAALFSMFAMALGILSIPAFLFLALAVAFIIYAQIHLPLEQLARAARDLQSRQFNPASLDGLARRDDEIGVMAREFLQMA
;
A
#
# COMPACT_ATOMS: atom_id res chain seq x y z
N MET A 1 17.52 -78.77 12.97
CA MET A 1 17.34 -77.51 13.71
C MET A 1 17.38 -76.38 12.69
N GLU A 2 16.21 -75.89 12.32
CA GLU A 2 16.01 -74.90 11.26
C GLU A 2 16.45 -73.51 11.73
N ASN A 3 17.40 -72.93 11.01
CA ASN A 3 17.91 -71.60 11.26
C ASN A 3 16.94 -70.59 10.62
N LYS A 4 15.97 -70.09 11.39
CA LYS A 4 15.06 -69.01 10.97
C LYS A 4 15.85 -67.69 10.91
N PHE A 5 16.40 -67.40 9.74
CA PHE A 5 16.90 -66.08 9.39
C PHE A 5 15.69 -65.12 9.34
N SER A 6 15.54 -64.32 10.39
CA SER A 6 14.59 -63.21 10.39
C SER A 6 15.25 -62.02 9.67
N PRO A 7 14.75 -61.57 8.50
CA PRO A 7 15.26 -60.37 7.88
C PRO A 7 14.87 -59.16 8.76
N SER A 8 15.88 -58.43 9.22
CA SER A 8 15.66 -57.19 9.97
C SER A 8 14.91 -56.19 9.08
N PRO A 9 13.83 -55.56 9.55
CA PRO A 9 13.09 -54.61 8.74
C PRO A 9 13.84 -53.27 8.65
N LEU A 10 14.18 -52.89 7.41
CA LEU A 10 14.14 -51.53 6.87
C LEU A 10 14.91 -50.45 7.65
N LYS A 11 16.21 -50.34 7.34
CA LYS A 11 17.05 -49.18 7.66
C LYS A 11 17.41 -48.33 6.43
N SER A 12 16.53 -48.30 5.41
CA SER A 12 16.60 -47.37 4.25
C SER A 12 16.23 -45.91 4.59
N LYS A 13 16.05 -45.59 5.88
CA LYS A 13 15.47 -44.33 6.38
C LYS A 13 16.29 -43.06 6.15
N ASN A 14 17.55 -43.11 5.68
CA ASN A 14 18.39 -41.91 5.69
C ASN A 14 18.29 -41.02 4.44
N LEU A 15 18.04 -41.57 3.25
CA LEU A 15 18.02 -40.75 2.03
C LEU A 15 16.69 -40.03 1.86
N HIS A 16 15.60 -40.79 1.96
CA HIS A 16 14.24 -40.26 1.88
C HIS A 16 13.97 -39.24 2.99
N ALA A 17 14.40 -39.50 4.23
CA ALA A 17 14.24 -38.53 5.33
C ALA A 17 15.03 -37.23 5.12
N ARG A 18 16.25 -37.30 4.54
CA ARG A 18 17.04 -36.09 4.22
C ARG A 18 16.41 -35.27 3.10
N LEU A 19 15.93 -35.93 2.04
CA LEU A 19 15.20 -35.27 0.96
C LEU A 19 13.90 -34.63 1.48
N VAL A 20 13.10 -35.36 2.26
CA VAL A 20 11.86 -34.86 2.86
C VAL A 20 12.14 -33.67 3.79
N LEU A 21 13.23 -33.70 4.58
CA LEU A 21 13.59 -32.59 5.47
C LEU A 21 13.97 -31.33 4.67
N VAL A 22 14.79 -31.47 3.62
CA VAL A 22 15.15 -30.35 2.73
C VAL A 22 13.92 -29.79 2.02
N PHE A 23 13.06 -30.64 1.47
CA PHE A 23 11.82 -30.22 0.82
C PHE A 23 10.83 -29.58 1.80
N SER A 24 10.74 -30.07 3.05
CA SER A 24 9.87 -29.48 4.07
C SER A 24 10.37 -28.10 4.49
N PHE A 25 11.69 -27.94 4.68
CA PHE A 25 12.28 -26.65 4.98
C PHE A 25 12.06 -25.64 3.83
N LEU A 26 12.24 -26.10 2.59
CA LEU A 26 11.97 -25.32 1.38
C LEU A 26 10.51 -24.89 1.29
N PHE A 27 9.59 -25.82 1.54
CA PHE A 27 8.15 -25.53 1.53
C PHE A 27 7.79 -24.48 2.57
N VAL A 28 8.27 -24.63 3.81
CA VAL A 28 8.03 -23.65 4.89
C VAL A 28 8.60 -22.29 4.52
N PHE A 29 9.83 -22.23 4.00
CA PHE A 29 10.45 -20.99 3.56
C PHE A 29 9.65 -20.31 2.43
N CYS A 30 9.22 -21.05 1.42
CA CYS A 30 8.40 -20.53 0.33
C CYS A 30 7.05 -20.01 0.81
N VAL A 31 6.37 -20.73 1.71
CA VAL A 31 5.09 -20.29 2.28
C VAL A 31 5.27 -19.01 3.09
N LEU A 32 6.33 -18.91 3.89
CA LEU A 32 6.61 -17.72 4.70
C LEU A 32 6.96 -16.52 3.81
N ALA A 33 7.81 -16.71 2.80
CA ALA A 33 8.15 -15.67 1.83
C ALA A 33 6.91 -15.18 1.06
N LEU A 34 6.05 -16.09 0.58
CA LEU A 34 4.81 -15.75 -0.09
C LEU A 34 3.83 -15.01 0.83
N SER A 35 3.74 -15.40 2.10
CA SER A 35 2.87 -14.77 3.08
C SER A 35 3.32 -13.32 3.37
N VAL A 36 4.62 -13.10 3.56
CA VAL A 36 5.19 -11.76 3.74
C VAL A 36 4.98 -10.90 2.49
N PHE A 37 5.18 -11.48 1.30
CA PHE A 37 4.93 -10.78 0.04
C PHE A 37 3.46 -10.37 -0.10
N LEU A 38 2.52 -11.30 0.15
CA LEU A 38 1.08 -11.02 0.08
C LEU A 38 0.67 -9.95 1.10
N PHE A 39 1.19 -10.01 2.32
CA PHE A 39 0.97 -9.00 3.35
C PHE A 39 1.43 -7.61 2.88
N ASN A 40 2.64 -7.50 2.33
CA ASN A 40 3.16 -6.23 1.81
C ASN A 40 2.31 -5.67 0.68
N VAL A 41 1.82 -6.52 -0.24
CA VAL A 41 0.95 -6.11 -1.34
C VAL A 41 -0.41 -5.61 -0.81
N LEU A 42 -1.03 -6.35 0.11
CA LEU A 42 -2.30 -5.93 0.72
C LEU A 42 -2.16 -4.60 1.48
N HIS A 43 -1.04 -4.41 2.17
CA HIS A 43 -0.77 -3.17 2.88
C HIS A 43 -0.56 -1.99 1.93
N LEU A 44 0.17 -2.18 0.82
CA LEU A 44 0.30 -1.18 -0.25
C LEU A 44 -1.05 -0.79 -0.87
N ILE A 45 -1.95 -1.75 -1.07
CA ILE A 45 -3.32 -1.48 -1.55
C ILE A 45 -4.07 -0.61 -0.52
N SER A 46 -3.99 -0.97 0.76
CA SER A 46 -4.60 -0.19 1.85
C SER A 46 -4.08 1.25 1.91
N LEU A 47 -2.76 1.45 1.79
CA LEU A 47 -2.14 2.78 1.77
C LEU A 47 -2.58 3.60 0.54
N ASN A 48 -2.75 2.94 -0.61
CA ASN A 48 -3.25 3.60 -1.81
C ASN A 48 -4.72 4.01 -1.70
N ASP A 49 -5.55 3.22 -1.03
CA ASP A 49 -6.94 3.61 -0.76
C ASP A 49 -7.01 4.77 0.24
N GLN A 50 -6.17 4.76 1.28
CA GLN A 50 -6.04 5.88 2.22
C GLN A 50 -5.53 7.16 1.54
N SER A 51 -4.53 7.07 0.66
CA SER A 51 -4.01 8.25 -0.03
C SER A 51 -5.03 8.88 -0.98
N ARG A 52 -5.86 8.06 -1.65
CA ARG A 52 -6.98 8.55 -2.45
C ARG A 52 -8.00 9.31 -1.62
N PHE A 53 -8.34 8.76 -0.46
CA PHE A 53 -9.26 9.40 0.47
C PHE A 53 -8.75 10.78 0.92
N VAL A 54 -7.51 10.84 1.44
CA VAL A 54 -6.91 12.11 1.88
C VAL A 54 -6.72 13.10 0.71
N PHE A 55 -6.47 12.61 -0.51
CA PHE A 55 -6.40 13.46 -1.70
C PHE A 55 -7.76 14.09 -2.05
N GLU A 56 -8.84 13.30 -2.01
CA GLU A 56 -10.19 13.81 -2.26
C GLU A 56 -10.62 14.86 -1.23
N GLU A 57 -10.26 14.66 0.04
CA GLU A 57 -10.51 15.63 1.12
C GLU A 57 -9.76 16.93 0.90
N ASN A 58 -8.45 16.87 0.65
CA ASN A 58 -7.66 18.05 0.32
C ASN A 58 -8.24 18.78 -0.90
N ARG A 59 -8.69 18.05 -1.92
CA ARG A 59 -9.33 18.64 -3.09
C ARG A 59 -10.60 19.43 -2.71
N ARG A 60 -11.44 18.90 -1.80
CA ARG A 60 -12.64 19.60 -1.32
C ARG A 60 -12.28 20.86 -0.53
N ILE A 61 -11.25 20.79 0.33
CA ILE A 61 -10.74 21.95 1.08
C ILE A 61 -10.24 23.04 0.12
N TYR A 62 -9.48 22.69 -0.91
CA TYR A 62 -9.04 23.64 -1.95
C TYR A 62 -10.23 24.27 -2.71
N GLN A 63 -11.24 23.47 -3.05
CA GLN A 63 -12.44 23.98 -3.71
C GLN A 63 -13.16 24.99 -2.81
N LEU A 64 -13.30 24.68 -1.52
CA LEU A 64 -13.90 25.56 -0.52
C LEU A 64 -13.14 26.89 -0.40
N GLU A 65 -11.80 26.85 -0.33
CA GLU A 65 -10.96 28.04 -0.29
C GLU A 65 -11.17 28.94 -1.53
N VAL A 66 -11.21 28.34 -2.72
CA VAL A 66 -11.46 29.08 -3.96
C VAL A 66 -12.86 29.70 -3.97
N MET A 67 -13.87 28.98 -3.51
CA MET A 67 -15.24 29.49 -3.41
C MET A 67 -15.34 30.65 -2.42
N LEU A 68 -14.68 30.55 -1.26
CA LEU A 68 -14.62 31.64 -0.28
C LEU A 68 -13.90 32.87 -0.83
N LYS A 69 -12.79 32.70 -1.58
CA LYS A 69 -12.12 33.81 -2.27
C LYS A 69 -13.02 34.48 -3.30
N GLN A 70 -13.77 33.71 -4.08
CA GLN A 70 -14.74 34.26 -5.03
C GLN A 70 -15.89 34.97 -4.32
N TYR A 71 -16.37 34.43 -3.21
CA TYR A 71 -17.40 35.03 -2.38
C TYR A 71 -16.92 36.36 -1.77
N HIS A 72 -15.70 36.39 -1.23
CA HIS A 72 -15.05 37.60 -0.71
C HIS A 72 -14.92 38.71 -1.75
N LEU A 73 -14.40 38.37 -2.93
CA LEU A 73 -14.30 39.30 -4.06
C LEU A 73 -15.68 39.75 -4.54
N GLY A 74 -16.66 38.85 -4.57
CA GLY A 74 -18.02 39.16 -4.94
C GLY A 74 -18.65 40.17 -3.98
N LEU A 75 -18.46 39.99 -2.67
CA LEU A 75 -18.99 40.88 -1.64
C LEU A 75 -18.35 42.27 -1.72
N LYS A 76 -17.03 42.33 -1.91
CA LYS A 76 -16.29 43.59 -2.15
C LYS A 76 -16.74 44.32 -3.42
N ASN A 77 -17.08 43.58 -4.48
CA ASN A 77 -17.59 44.19 -5.71
C ASN A 77 -19.05 44.64 -5.57
N TYR A 78 -19.84 43.95 -4.75
CA TYR A 78 -21.23 44.33 -4.47
C TYR A 78 -21.30 45.69 -3.80
N SER A 79 -20.46 45.94 -2.79
CA SER A 79 -20.40 47.23 -2.10
C SER A 79 -19.98 48.40 -2.99
N ILE A 80 -19.48 48.13 -4.20
CA ILE A 80 -19.07 49.15 -5.18
C ILE A 80 -20.16 49.41 -6.23
N SER A 81 -20.96 48.40 -6.59
CA SER A 81 -21.78 48.44 -7.81
C SER A 81 -23.19 47.83 -7.72
N SER A 82 -23.69 47.56 -6.50
CA SER A 82 -25.08 47.21 -6.16
C SER A 82 -25.88 46.52 -7.29
N SER A 83 -25.39 45.36 -7.73
CA SER A 83 -25.97 44.65 -8.89
C SER A 83 -26.75 43.42 -8.45
N SER A 84 -28.02 43.31 -8.86
CA SER A 84 -28.85 42.11 -8.64
C SER A 84 -28.24 40.83 -9.22
N LEU A 85 -27.44 40.93 -10.28
CA LEU A 85 -26.69 39.79 -10.83
C LEU A 85 -25.56 39.35 -9.88
N ALA A 86 -24.91 40.31 -9.21
CA ALA A 86 -23.88 40.03 -8.22
C ALA A 86 -24.48 39.39 -6.97
N GLU A 87 -25.64 39.87 -6.50
CA GLU A 87 -26.38 39.27 -5.39
C GLU A 87 -26.76 37.80 -5.68
N MET A 88 -27.32 37.51 -6.86
CA MET A 88 -27.68 36.14 -7.24
C MET A 88 -26.45 35.21 -7.29
N ARG A 89 -25.30 35.72 -7.76
CA ARG A 89 -24.04 34.97 -7.77
C ARG A 89 -23.53 34.70 -6.36
N LEU A 90 -23.64 35.68 -5.46
CA LEU A 90 -23.27 35.54 -4.05
C LEU A 90 -24.13 34.48 -3.36
N ALA A 91 -25.45 34.52 -3.54
CA ALA A 91 -26.37 33.52 -2.98
C ALA A 91 -26.08 32.10 -3.51
N ALA A 92 -25.76 31.96 -4.81
CA ALA A 92 -25.39 30.68 -5.40
C ALA A 92 -24.06 30.14 -4.86
N LEU A 93 -23.07 31.01 -4.65
CA LEU A 93 -21.78 30.65 -4.04
C LEU A 93 -21.96 30.26 -2.56
N ASP A 94 -22.75 31.02 -1.80
CA ASP A 94 -23.02 30.75 -0.39
C ASP A 94 -23.63 29.36 -0.18
N ARG A 95 -24.62 29.00 -0.99
CA ARG A 95 -25.22 27.66 -0.99
C ARG A 95 -24.21 26.56 -1.31
N ARG A 96 -23.34 26.79 -2.29
CA ARG A 96 -22.34 25.79 -2.69
C ARG A 96 -21.24 25.61 -1.63
N ILE A 97 -20.93 26.67 -0.92
CA ILE A 97 -20.06 26.63 0.26
C ILE A 97 -20.70 25.75 1.34
N ASP A 98 -22.00 25.93 1.63
CA ASP A 98 -22.73 25.08 2.59
C ASP A 98 -22.73 23.60 2.19
N GLU A 99 -23.02 23.29 0.93
CA GLU A 99 -23.00 21.92 0.41
C GLU A 99 -21.62 21.28 0.58
N THR A 100 -20.55 22.07 0.38
CA THR A 100 -19.17 21.59 0.52
C THR A 100 -18.79 21.37 1.98
N LEU A 101 -19.22 22.27 2.87
CA LEU A 101 -19.01 22.12 4.32
C LEU A 101 -19.76 20.91 4.88
N LEU A 102 -21.01 20.69 4.46
CA LEU A 102 -21.77 19.49 4.83
C LEU A 102 -21.08 18.21 4.35
N ALA A 103 -20.60 18.20 3.10
CA ALA A 103 -19.85 17.06 2.57
C ALA A 103 -18.53 16.79 3.31
N LEU A 104 -17.92 17.83 3.91
CA LEU A 104 -16.74 17.71 4.77
C LEU A 104 -17.11 17.28 6.21
N GLN A 105 -18.30 17.60 6.70
CA GLN A 105 -18.79 17.12 8.00
C GLN A 105 -19.18 15.64 7.97
N ASP A 106 -19.80 15.19 6.87
CA ASP A 106 -20.18 13.78 6.69
C ASP A 106 -18.96 12.85 6.57
N GLN A 107 -17.84 13.40 6.08
CA GLN A 107 -16.58 12.70 5.87
C GLN A 107 -15.45 13.60 6.39
N PRO A 108 -15.24 13.65 7.73
CA PRO A 108 -14.28 14.56 8.31
C PRO A 108 -12.86 14.14 7.91
N PRO A 109 -12.03 15.06 7.37
CA PRO A 109 -10.62 14.89 7.22
C PRO A 109 -10.01 14.53 8.55
N THR A 110 -8.95 13.76 8.45
CA THR A 110 -8.33 13.03 9.55
C THR A 110 -8.15 13.91 10.79
N GLY A 111 -9.10 13.78 11.72
CA GLY A 111 -8.92 14.09 13.13
C GLY A 111 -9.47 15.40 13.67
N ASP A 112 -10.02 16.32 12.87
CA ASP A 112 -10.48 17.60 13.44
C ASP A 112 -11.86 18.06 12.96
N LEU A 113 -12.87 17.28 13.36
CA LEU A 113 -14.28 17.67 13.23
C LEU A 113 -14.55 19.03 13.90
N ALA A 114 -13.85 19.34 15.00
CA ALA A 114 -14.03 20.61 15.70
C ALA A 114 -13.59 21.81 14.85
N LEU A 115 -12.51 21.67 14.08
CA LEU A 115 -12.07 22.72 13.16
C LEU A 115 -13.07 22.93 12.01
N ILE A 116 -13.70 21.87 11.51
CA ILE A 116 -14.76 21.99 10.49
C ILE A 116 -16.03 22.62 11.05
N GLU A 117 -16.42 22.24 12.27
CA GLU A 117 -17.52 22.87 12.98
C GLU A 117 -17.25 24.36 13.23
N ALA A 118 -16.00 24.72 13.57
CA ALA A 118 -15.58 26.11 13.70
C ALA A 118 -15.70 26.86 12.37
N ILE A 119 -15.21 26.30 11.26
CA ILE A 119 -15.36 26.88 9.91
C ILE A 119 -16.84 27.04 9.53
N ALA A 120 -17.69 26.05 9.81
CA ALA A 120 -19.12 26.13 9.53
C ALA A 120 -19.82 27.21 10.36
N SER A 121 -19.44 27.35 11.64
CA SER A 121 -19.93 28.42 12.51
C SER A 121 -19.48 29.79 12.00
N GLN A 122 -18.21 29.94 11.62
CA GLN A 122 -17.65 31.17 11.05
C GLN A 122 -18.32 31.54 9.72
N LYS A 123 -18.55 30.56 8.85
CA LYS A 123 -19.29 30.75 7.59
C LYS A 123 -20.71 31.23 7.85
N THR A 124 -21.40 30.67 8.83
CA THR A 124 -22.77 31.10 9.18
C THR A 124 -22.78 32.57 9.64
N ALA A 125 -21.82 32.98 10.47
CA ALA A 125 -21.66 34.37 10.87
C ALA A 125 -21.34 35.28 9.67
N LEU A 126 -20.53 34.80 8.73
CA LEU A 126 -20.20 35.50 7.49
C LEU A 126 -21.43 35.70 6.60
N SER A 127 -22.29 34.68 6.42
CA SER A 127 -23.52 34.81 5.63
C SER A 127 -24.47 35.85 6.23
N VAL A 128 -24.55 35.94 7.56
CA VAL A 128 -25.34 36.98 8.25
C VAL A 128 -24.75 38.37 8.00
N LEU A 129 -23.43 38.54 8.14
CA LEU A 129 -22.77 39.83 7.86
C LEU A 129 -22.92 40.22 6.39
N ALA A 130 -22.81 39.29 5.46
CA ALA A 130 -22.99 39.55 4.03
C ALA A 130 -24.41 40.04 3.73
N GLY A 131 -25.44 39.43 4.35
CA GLY A 131 -26.82 39.92 4.25
C GLY A 131 -27.00 41.33 4.80
N GLN A 132 -26.34 41.67 5.91
CA GLN A 132 -26.34 43.03 6.46
C GLN A 132 -25.65 44.02 5.53
N ILE A 133 -24.50 43.66 4.96
CA ILE A 133 -23.77 44.50 3.98
C ILE A 133 -24.66 44.76 2.76
N ILE A 134 -25.28 43.72 2.19
CA ILE A 134 -26.15 43.86 1.03
C ILE A 134 -27.32 44.79 1.35
N ALA A 135 -28.02 44.57 2.47
CA ALA A 135 -29.14 45.41 2.88
C ALA A 135 -28.72 46.87 3.11
N SER A 136 -27.59 47.11 3.77
CA SER A 136 -27.07 48.46 3.97
C SER A 136 -26.65 49.12 2.65
N VAL A 137 -26.04 48.39 1.72
CA VAL A 137 -25.69 48.91 0.38
C VAL A 137 -26.95 49.28 -0.40
N ASP A 138 -27.97 48.43 -0.38
CA ASP A 138 -29.24 48.68 -1.06
C ASP A 138 -29.99 49.88 -0.48
N GLU A 139 -29.94 50.07 0.84
CA GLU A 139 -30.48 51.26 1.52
C GLU A 139 -29.74 52.53 1.09
N GLN A 140 -28.40 52.50 1.03
CA GLN A 140 -27.59 53.64 0.59
C GLN A 140 -27.80 53.98 -0.89
N ASP A 141 -27.95 52.97 -1.76
CA ASP A 141 -28.18 53.16 -3.20
C ASP A 141 -29.58 53.74 -3.50
N ALA A 142 -30.53 53.58 -2.57
CA ALA A 142 -31.86 54.18 -2.66
C ALA A 142 -31.91 55.66 -2.22
N LEU A 143 -30.87 56.16 -1.52
CA LEU A 143 -30.78 57.55 -1.06
C LEU A 143 -30.17 58.46 -2.12
N ASP A 144 -30.50 59.76 -2.05
CA ASP A 144 -29.82 60.78 -2.83
C ASP A 144 -28.34 60.88 -2.39
N TYR A 145 -27.43 61.17 -3.33
CA TYR A 145 -25.98 61.14 -3.10
C TYR A 145 -25.52 62.00 -1.91
N GLU A 146 -26.21 63.10 -1.61
CA GLU A 146 -25.86 64.01 -0.50
C GLU A 146 -26.20 63.43 0.89
N ASP A 147 -27.11 62.46 0.95
CA ASP A 147 -27.61 61.83 2.18
C ASP A 147 -26.97 60.46 2.46
N GLN A 148 -26.03 60.03 1.61
CA GLN A 148 -25.38 58.73 1.75
C GLN A 148 -24.34 58.70 2.89
N GLU A 149 -24.52 57.78 3.83
CA GLU A 149 -23.63 57.50 4.95
C GLU A 149 -23.02 56.10 4.85
N TRP A 150 -21.93 55.97 4.07
CA TRP A 150 -21.24 54.69 3.83
C TRP A 150 -20.50 54.09 5.05
N GLY A 151 -20.51 54.78 6.20
CA GLY A 151 -19.75 54.37 7.39
C GLY A 151 -20.20 53.01 7.98
N GLU A 152 -21.48 52.67 7.87
CA GLU A 152 -21.97 51.36 8.30
C GLU A 152 -21.48 50.23 7.37
N VAL A 153 -21.55 50.44 6.06
CA VAL A 153 -21.07 49.48 5.05
C VAL A 153 -19.57 49.22 5.24
N GLU A 154 -18.77 50.26 5.51
CA GLU A 154 -17.34 50.13 5.79
C GLU A 154 -17.08 49.32 7.07
N ARG A 155 -17.81 49.61 8.17
CA ARG A 155 -17.70 48.88 9.44
C ARG A 155 -18.04 47.40 9.27
N LEU A 156 -19.14 47.09 8.59
CA LEU A 156 -19.57 45.71 8.35
C LEU A 156 -18.58 44.97 7.43
N SER A 157 -18.07 45.65 6.40
CA SER A 157 -17.05 45.09 5.50
C SER A 157 -15.76 44.74 6.22
N LEU A 158 -15.33 45.57 7.18
CA LEU A 158 -14.15 45.28 8.01
C LEU A 158 -14.37 44.06 8.92
N GLN A 159 -15.58 43.88 9.48
CA GLN A 159 -15.93 42.67 10.24
C GLN A 159 -15.96 41.42 9.37
N ALA A 160 -16.48 41.53 8.13
CA ALA A 160 -16.45 40.44 7.17
C ALA A 160 -15.01 40.05 6.78
N ASP A 161 -14.14 41.04 6.53
CA ASP A 161 -12.71 40.81 6.23
C ASP A 161 -12.01 40.06 7.36
N GLN A 162 -12.28 40.40 8.63
CA GLN A 162 -11.75 39.67 9.79
C GLN A 162 -12.23 38.21 9.83
N LEU A 163 -13.49 37.93 9.50
CA LEU A 163 -13.98 36.55 9.42
C LEU A 163 -13.35 35.77 8.25
N PHE A 164 -13.12 36.41 7.11
CA PHE A 164 -12.40 35.77 6.00
C PHE A 164 -10.98 35.40 6.40
N ASP A 165 -10.26 36.26 7.12
CA ASP A 165 -8.91 35.96 7.59
C ASP A 165 -8.88 34.75 8.53
N LEU A 166 -9.86 34.64 9.43
CA LEU A 166 -10.03 33.46 10.30
C LEU A 166 -10.31 32.20 9.50
N LEU A 167 -11.28 32.25 8.57
CA LEU A 167 -11.63 31.13 7.70
C LEU A 167 -10.43 30.65 6.86
N TYR A 168 -9.64 31.57 6.30
CA TYR A 168 -8.46 31.21 5.51
C TYR A 168 -7.37 30.58 6.39
N SER A 169 -7.18 31.07 7.61
CA SER A 169 -6.23 30.49 8.57
C SER A 169 -6.61 29.05 8.96
N ASP A 170 -7.90 28.82 9.25
CA ASP A 170 -8.41 27.50 9.63
C ASP A 170 -8.35 26.52 8.45
N LEU A 171 -8.69 26.96 7.24
CA LEU A 171 -8.54 26.15 6.03
C LEU A 171 -7.08 25.81 5.71
N GLU A 172 -6.17 26.76 5.88
CA GLU A 172 -4.73 26.52 5.72
C GLU A 172 -4.23 25.47 6.72
N THR A 173 -4.77 25.47 7.94
CA THR A 173 -4.45 24.49 8.98
C THR A 173 -4.93 23.10 8.58
N LEU A 174 -6.18 22.96 8.13
CA LEU A 174 -6.72 21.69 7.60
C LEU A 174 -5.90 21.18 6.40
N ARG A 175 -5.54 22.09 5.48
CA ARG A 175 -4.77 21.75 4.28
C ARG A 175 -3.36 21.26 4.63
N ARG A 176 -2.69 21.89 5.60
CA ARG A 176 -1.37 21.43 6.07
C ARG A 176 -1.46 20.05 6.71
N ALA A 177 -2.45 19.81 7.58
CA ALA A 177 -2.66 18.51 8.18
C ALA A 177 -2.89 17.42 7.12
N GLY A 178 -3.72 17.71 6.11
CA GLY A 178 -3.95 16.79 4.99
C GLY A 178 -2.70 16.52 4.15
N LEU A 179 -1.86 17.53 3.90
CA LEU A 179 -0.60 17.37 3.16
C LEU A 179 0.45 16.59 3.96
N GLU A 180 0.58 16.86 5.26
CA GLU A 180 1.47 16.13 6.16
C GLU A 180 1.10 14.64 6.21
N GLN A 181 -0.20 14.33 6.23
CA GLN A 181 -0.66 12.95 6.18
C GLN A 181 -0.41 12.28 4.83
N LEU A 182 -0.64 12.97 3.70
CA LEU A 182 -0.29 12.45 2.38
C LEU A 182 1.21 12.13 2.29
N GLN A 183 2.05 13.01 2.83
CA GLN A 183 3.48 12.81 2.89
C GLN A 183 3.83 11.60 3.78
N GLY A 184 3.19 11.47 4.96
CA GLY A 184 3.37 10.31 5.83
C GLY A 184 2.97 8.98 5.17
N LEU A 185 1.84 8.94 4.46
CA LEU A 185 1.40 7.76 3.70
C LEU A 185 2.36 7.44 2.54
N GLN A 186 2.90 8.46 1.87
CA GLN A 186 3.88 8.28 0.81
C GLN A 186 5.21 7.74 1.35
N ASP A 187 5.68 8.24 2.49
CA ASP A 187 6.90 7.78 3.16
C ASP A 187 6.75 6.32 3.63
N GLU A 188 5.59 5.97 4.19
CA GLU A 188 5.27 4.60 4.59
C GLU A 188 5.24 3.66 3.37
N ALA A 189 4.57 4.07 2.28
CA ALA A 189 4.54 3.30 1.04
C ALA A 189 5.95 3.12 0.43
N ALA A 190 6.80 4.14 0.51
CA ALA A 190 8.19 4.07 0.04
C ALA A 190 9.03 3.08 0.85
N LEU A 191 8.89 3.06 2.18
CA LEU A 191 9.54 2.09 3.05
C LEU A 191 9.09 0.66 2.73
N PHE A 192 7.79 0.42 2.59
CA PHE A 192 7.28 -0.91 2.24
C PHE A 192 7.72 -1.37 0.85
N SER A 193 7.73 -0.47 -0.13
CA SER A 193 8.26 -0.76 -1.47
C SER A 193 9.74 -1.14 -1.42
N MET A 194 10.53 -0.42 -0.62
CA MET A 194 11.95 -0.73 -0.42
C MET A 194 12.14 -2.11 0.23
N PHE A 195 11.36 -2.45 1.26
CA PHE A 195 11.40 -3.78 1.87
C PHE A 195 11.00 -4.89 0.91
N ALA A 196 9.94 -4.68 0.12
CA ALA A 196 9.51 -5.64 -0.90
C ALA A 196 10.59 -5.86 -1.97
N MET A 197 11.23 -4.78 -2.42
CA MET A 197 12.35 -4.85 -3.37
C MET A 197 13.55 -5.59 -2.76
N ALA A 198 13.94 -5.26 -1.53
CA ALA A 198 15.05 -5.91 -0.84
C ALA A 198 14.80 -7.42 -0.67
N LEU A 199 13.58 -7.82 -0.28
CA LEU A 199 13.18 -9.23 -0.20
C LEU A 199 13.21 -9.91 -1.57
N GLY A 200 12.72 -9.24 -2.61
CA GLY A 200 12.80 -9.73 -3.99
C GLY A 200 14.23 -9.99 -4.43
N ILE A 201 15.14 -9.03 -4.22
CA ILE A 201 16.56 -9.18 -4.54
C ILE A 201 17.20 -10.31 -3.72
N LEU A 202 16.89 -10.42 -2.42
CA LEU A 202 17.45 -11.45 -1.54
C LEU A 202 16.92 -12.86 -1.88
N SER A 203 15.71 -12.96 -2.43
CA SER A 203 15.11 -14.24 -2.82
C SER A 203 15.83 -14.91 -4.00
N ILE A 204 16.42 -14.14 -4.92
CA ILE A 204 17.12 -14.65 -6.10
C ILE A 204 18.33 -15.53 -5.71
N PRO A 205 19.32 -15.03 -4.94
CA PRO A 205 20.47 -15.86 -4.55
C PRO A 205 20.05 -17.00 -3.63
N ALA A 206 19.05 -16.81 -2.77
CA ALA A 206 18.51 -17.90 -1.95
C ALA A 206 17.95 -19.03 -2.81
N PHE A 207 17.16 -18.69 -3.84
CA PHE A 207 16.61 -19.67 -4.78
C PHE A 207 17.71 -20.35 -5.61
N LEU A 208 18.70 -19.60 -6.09
CA LEU A 208 19.84 -20.15 -6.83
C LEU A 208 20.66 -21.12 -5.98
N PHE A 209 20.98 -20.74 -4.74
CA PHE A 209 21.72 -21.58 -3.82
C PHE A 209 20.97 -22.89 -3.53
N LEU A 210 19.66 -22.78 -3.35
CA LEU A 210 18.77 -23.91 -3.12
C LEU A 210 18.70 -24.84 -4.34
N ALA A 211 18.54 -24.28 -5.55
CA ALA A 211 18.54 -25.04 -6.79
C ALA A 211 19.86 -25.76 -7.01
N LEU A 212 20.99 -25.10 -6.71
CA LEU A 212 22.32 -25.70 -6.76
C LEU A 212 22.47 -26.85 -5.75
N ALA A 213 22.00 -26.66 -4.52
CA ALA A 213 22.06 -27.69 -3.49
C ALA A 213 21.24 -28.93 -3.88
N VAL A 214 20.03 -28.74 -4.42
CA VAL A 214 19.19 -29.84 -4.92
C VAL A 214 19.85 -30.54 -6.11
N ALA A 215 20.35 -29.79 -7.09
CA ALA A 215 21.06 -30.34 -8.25
C ALA A 215 22.28 -31.17 -7.83
N PHE A 216 23.06 -30.68 -6.86
CA PHE A 216 24.21 -31.38 -6.32
C PHE A 216 23.81 -32.69 -5.61
N ILE A 217 22.75 -32.64 -4.79
CA ILE A 217 22.22 -33.84 -4.11
C ILE A 217 21.79 -34.89 -5.15
N ILE A 218 21.03 -34.50 -6.18
CA ILE A 218 20.59 -35.40 -7.26
C ILE A 218 21.80 -35.97 -8.01
N TYR A 219 22.76 -35.13 -8.37
CA TYR A 219 23.95 -35.57 -9.08
C TYR A 219 24.75 -36.59 -8.27
N ALA A 220 25.07 -36.27 -7.02
CA ALA A 220 25.89 -37.14 -6.16
C ALA A 220 25.18 -38.42 -5.72
N GLN A 221 23.87 -38.35 -5.46
CA GLN A 221 23.13 -39.49 -4.90
C GLN A 221 22.48 -40.39 -5.95
N ILE A 222 22.18 -39.87 -7.14
CA ILE A 222 21.44 -40.59 -8.19
C ILE A 222 22.28 -40.73 -9.46
N HIS A 223 22.72 -39.62 -10.07
CA HIS A 223 23.37 -39.65 -11.38
C HIS A 223 24.71 -40.39 -11.36
N LEU A 224 25.60 -40.04 -10.43
CA LEU A 224 26.94 -40.60 -10.36
C LEU A 224 26.93 -42.12 -10.09
N PRO A 225 26.09 -42.64 -9.18
CA PRO A 225 25.88 -44.09 -9.02
C PRO A 225 25.26 -44.80 -10.24
N LEU A 226 24.28 -44.17 -10.90
CA LEU A 226 23.68 -44.73 -12.12
C LEU A 226 24.71 -44.82 -13.25
N GLU A 227 25.60 -43.83 -13.36
CA GLU A 227 26.67 -43.85 -14.34
C GLU A 227 27.68 -44.97 -14.06
N GLN A 228 28.00 -45.22 -12.79
CA GLN A 228 28.84 -46.36 -12.38
C GLN A 228 28.18 -47.70 -12.73
N LEU A 229 26.87 -47.86 -12.48
CA LEU A 229 26.10 -49.04 -12.89
C LEU A 229 26.05 -49.20 -14.41
N ALA A 230 25.87 -48.11 -15.16
CA ALA A 230 25.82 -48.13 -16.62
C ALA A 230 27.19 -48.47 -17.26
N ARG A 231 28.29 -48.06 -16.62
CA ARG A 231 29.65 -48.46 -17.02
C ARG A 231 29.89 -49.94 -16.73
N ALA A 232 29.56 -50.39 -15.52
CA ALA A 232 29.62 -51.80 -15.14
C ALA A 232 28.83 -52.71 -16.09
N ALA A 233 27.63 -52.29 -16.51
CA ALA A 233 26.82 -53.02 -17.48
C ALA A 233 27.50 -53.14 -18.85
N ARG A 234 28.14 -52.06 -19.34
CA ARG A 234 28.90 -52.07 -20.59
C ARG A 234 30.15 -52.96 -20.49
N ASP A 235 30.84 -52.93 -19.36
CA ASP A 235 32.03 -53.75 -19.13
C ASP A 235 31.69 -55.24 -19.02
N LEU A 236 30.48 -55.56 -18.53
CA LEU A 236 29.95 -56.92 -18.50
C LEU A 236 29.64 -57.44 -19.91
N GLN A 237 29.09 -56.59 -20.79
CA GLN A 237 28.90 -56.95 -22.21
C GLN A 237 30.23 -57.17 -22.95
N SER A 238 31.27 -56.40 -22.61
CA SER A 238 32.60 -56.53 -23.23
C SER A 238 33.51 -57.58 -22.57
N ARG A 239 33.01 -58.32 -21.55
CA ARG A 239 33.76 -59.29 -20.72
C ARG A 239 34.97 -58.70 -19.98
N GLN A 240 34.97 -57.40 -19.72
CA GLN A 240 36.00 -56.69 -18.97
C GLN A 240 35.54 -56.28 -17.56
N PHE A 241 34.43 -56.85 -17.09
CA PHE A 241 33.83 -56.48 -15.82
C PHE A 241 34.76 -56.73 -14.62
N ASN A 242 34.92 -55.70 -13.80
CA ASN A 242 35.64 -55.77 -12.52
C ASN A 242 34.63 -55.64 -11.36
N PRO A 243 34.37 -56.71 -10.58
CA PRO A 243 33.41 -56.69 -9.47
C PRO A 243 33.71 -55.63 -8.41
N ALA A 244 35.00 -55.31 -8.19
CA ALA A 244 35.41 -54.30 -7.21
C ALA A 244 34.90 -52.89 -7.55
N SER A 245 34.51 -52.63 -8.80
CA SER A 245 33.99 -51.33 -9.25
C SER A 245 32.63 -50.97 -8.66
N LEU A 246 31.83 -51.96 -8.23
CA LEU A 246 30.51 -51.76 -7.63
C LEU A 246 30.48 -51.97 -6.12
N ASP A 247 31.60 -52.32 -5.49
CA ASP A 247 31.66 -52.74 -4.08
C ASP A 247 31.23 -51.63 -3.11
N GLY A 248 31.53 -50.37 -3.46
CA GLY A 248 31.06 -49.19 -2.73
C GLY A 248 29.56 -48.92 -2.89
N LEU A 249 28.98 -49.24 -4.04
CA LEU A 249 27.53 -49.10 -4.30
C LEU A 249 26.71 -50.23 -3.69
N ALA A 250 27.22 -51.46 -3.71
CA ALA A 250 26.56 -52.65 -3.17
C ALA A 250 26.37 -52.60 -1.64
N ARG A 251 27.12 -51.73 -0.95
CA ARG A 251 26.97 -51.44 0.48
C ARG A 251 25.89 -50.41 0.80
N ARG A 252 25.26 -49.80 -0.22
CA ARG A 252 24.14 -48.87 0.00
C ARG A 252 22.88 -49.62 0.39
N ASP A 253 22.09 -49.00 1.27
CA ASP A 253 20.81 -49.54 1.77
C ASP A 253 19.59 -49.05 0.95
N ASP A 254 19.83 -48.38 -0.18
CA ASP A 254 18.80 -47.83 -1.08
C ASP A 254 18.63 -48.68 -2.35
N GLU A 255 17.71 -48.26 -3.22
CA GLU A 255 17.37 -48.94 -4.48
C GLU A 255 18.59 -49.11 -5.39
N ILE A 256 19.51 -48.13 -5.38
CA ILE A 256 20.77 -48.20 -6.13
C ILE A 256 21.67 -49.30 -5.57
N GLY A 257 21.73 -49.46 -4.26
CA GLY A 257 22.46 -50.56 -3.63
C GLY A 257 21.86 -51.94 -3.92
N VAL A 258 20.53 -52.04 -4.03
CA VAL A 258 19.85 -53.27 -4.46
C VAL A 258 20.25 -53.62 -5.90
N MET A 259 20.16 -52.66 -6.83
CA MET A 259 20.57 -52.86 -8.22
C MET A 259 22.04 -53.26 -8.35
N ALA A 260 22.94 -52.65 -7.57
CA ALA A 260 24.36 -53.00 -7.58
C ALA A 260 24.61 -54.45 -7.10
N ARG A 261 23.89 -54.92 -6.07
CA ARG A 261 23.98 -56.30 -5.60
C ARG A 261 23.43 -57.30 -6.62
N GLU A 262 22.32 -56.97 -7.29
CA GLU A 262 21.77 -57.80 -8.37
C GLU A 262 22.75 -57.90 -9.54
N PHE A 263 23.38 -56.79 -9.95
CA PHE A 263 24.41 -56.80 -10.99
C PHE A 263 25.60 -57.69 -10.65
N LEU A 264 26.07 -57.65 -9.38
CA LEU A 264 27.14 -58.52 -8.90
C LEU A 264 26.76 -60.00 -8.85
N GLN A 265 25.47 -60.33 -8.73
CA GLN A 265 24.99 -61.72 -8.77
C GLN A 265 24.85 -62.27 -10.20
N MET A 266 24.64 -61.39 -11.19
CA MET A 266 24.50 -61.78 -12.60
C MET A 266 25.85 -61.94 -13.33
N ALA A 267 26.89 -61.25 -12.86
CA ALA A 267 28.25 -61.30 -13.40
C ALA A 267 28.99 -62.58 -13.04
#